data_AF-A0A376RIR9-F1
#
_entry.id   AF-A0A376RIR9-F1
#
_cell.length_a   1.000
_cell.length_b   1.000
_cell.length_c   1.000
_cell.angle_alpha   90.00
_cell.angle_beta   90.00
_cell.angle_gamma   90.00
#
_symmetry.space_group_name_H-M   'P 1'
#
loop_
_entity.id
_entity.type
_entity.pdbx_description
1 polymer ?
#
loop_
_entity_poly.entity_id
_entity_poly.type
_entity_poly.pdbx_seq_one_letter_code
_entity_poly.pdbx_strand_id
1 'polypeptide(L)'
;MRYQRHCFSFSQAAFAADSDIADGQTQRFDFSILQSMAHDLAQTAWRGAPRPLPDTLATMTPQAYNSIQYDAEKSLWHNVENRQLDAQFFHMGMGFRRRVRMFL
;
A
#
# COMPACT_ATOMS: atom_id res chain seq x y z
N MET A 1 44.07 -1.32 21.31
CA MET A 1 42.90 -0.44 21.07
C MET A 1 41.88 -1.22 20.25
N ARG A 2 40.70 -1.55 20.81
CA ARG A 2 39.61 -2.27 20.12
C ARG A 2 38.62 -1.23 19.56
N TYR A 3 38.34 -1.31 18.26
CA TYR A 3 37.32 -0.48 17.61
C TYR A 3 35.97 -1.20 17.72
N GLN A 4 35.05 -0.68 18.54
CA GLN A 4 33.67 -1.16 18.56
C GLN A 4 32.94 -0.60 17.34
N ARG A 5 32.52 -1.48 16.43
CA ARG A 5 31.49 -1.15 15.45
C ARG A 5 30.14 -1.23 16.16
N HIS A 6 29.56 -0.08 16.50
CA HIS A 6 28.15 -0.04 16.87
C HIS A 6 27.32 -0.30 15.62
N CYS A 7 26.82 -1.52 15.51
CA CYS A 7 25.75 -1.85 14.58
C CYS A 7 24.45 -1.29 15.19
N PHE A 8 23.92 -0.22 14.60
CA PHE A 8 22.59 0.28 14.94
C PHE A 8 21.57 -0.73 14.41
N SER A 9 21.06 -1.59 15.28
CA SER A 9 19.93 -2.47 14.96
C SER A 9 18.65 -1.73 15.30
N PHE A 10 18.01 -1.11 14.30
CA PHE A 10 16.62 -0.68 14.42
C PHE A 10 15.75 -1.91 14.17
N SER A 11 15.25 -2.54 15.23
CA SER A 11 14.27 -3.63 15.15
C SER A 11 13.04 -3.24 15.96
N GLN A 12 12.30 -2.27 15.45
CA GLN A 12 10.96 -1.96 15.95
C GLN A 12 9.97 -2.65 15.00
N ALA A 13 9.58 -3.88 15.34
CA ALA A 13 8.51 -4.54 14.62
C ALA A 13 7.21 -3.79 14.92
N ALA A 14 6.58 -3.25 13.87
CA ALA A 14 5.23 -2.73 13.98
C ALA A 14 4.27 -3.93 13.96
N PHE A 15 3.55 -4.13 15.06
CA PHE A 15 2.39 -5.02 15.09
C PHE A 15 1.17 -4.16 14.78
N ALA A 16 0.52 -4.38 13.64
CA ALA A 16 -0.90 -4.07 13.57
C ALA A 16 -1.62 -5.11 14.45
N ALA A 17 -2.56 -4.66 15.29
CA ALA A 17 -3.47 -5.59 15.94
C ALA A 17 -4.27 -6.30 14.84
N ASP A 18 -4.53 -7.60 15.02
CA ASP A 18 -5.45 -8.36 14.15
C ASP A 18 -6.80 -7.66 14.23
N SER A 19 -7.09 -6.87 13.22
CA SER A 19 -8.15 -5.89 13.24
C SER A 19 -8.96 -6.11 11.99
N ASP A 20 -10.29 -6.18 12.16
CA ASP A 20 -11.29 -6.34 11.09
C ASP A 20 -11.38 -5.06 10.21
N ILE A 21 -10.26 -4.36 10.08
CA ILE A 21 -10.08 -3.05 9.48
C ILE A 21 -9.76 -3.20 7.99
N ALA A 22 -9.21 -4.34 7.55
CA ALA A 22 -9.03 -4.62 6.12
C ALA A 22 -9.09 -6.10 5.76
N ASP A 23 -9.46 -6.34 4.50
CA ASP A 23 -9.42 -7.65 3.88
C ASP A 23 -7.96 -8.16 3.77
N GLY A 24 -7.56 -9.04 4.67
CA GLY A 24 -6.22 -9.63 4.64
C GLY A 24 -5.83 -10.29 5.96
N GLN A 25 -4.70 -11.00 5.94
CA GLN A 25 -4.05 -11.45 7.18
C GLN A 25 -3.01 -10.40 7.55
N THR A 26 -3.02 -9.92 8.79
CA THR A 26 -1.96 -9.04 9.28
C THR A 26 -0.59 -9.68 9.11
N GLN A 27 0.34 -8.95 8.50
CA GLN A 27 1.70 -9.41 8.30
C GLN A 27 2.67 -8.63 9.18
N ARG A 28 3.54 -9.34 9.90
CA ARG A 28 4.62 -8.70 10.65
C ARG A 28 5.54 -7.96 9.68
N PHE A 29 5.76 -6.68 9.95
CA PHE A 29 6.65 -5.83 9.16
C PHE A 29 7.98 -5.56 9.85
N ASP A 30 9.06 -5.61 9.07
CA ASP A 30 10.40 -5.15 9.42
C ASP A 30 11.09 -4.61 8.15
N PHE A 31 11.98 -3.62 8.30
CA PHE A 31 12.66 -3.00 7.16
C PHE A 31 13.52 -3.99 6.36
N SER A 32 14.10 -5.00 7.02
CA SER A 32 14.86 -6.06 6.35
C SER A 32 14.01 -6.90 5.38
N ILE A 33 12.70 -7.04 5.66
CA ILE A 33 11.76 -7.72 4.76
C ILE A 33 11.61 -6.91 3.47
N LEU A 34 11.45 -5.59 3.58
CA LEU A 34 11.36 -4.70 2.41
C LEU A 34 12.63 -4.73 1.56
N GLN A 35 13.80 -4.71 2.20
CA GLN A 35 15.09 -4.79 1.50
C GLN A 35 15.24 -6.12 0.77
N SER A 36 14.87 -7.23 1.40
CA SER A 36 14.93 -8.56 0.78
C SER A 36 14.00 -8.66 -0.43
N MET A 37 12.75 -8.19 -0.29
CA MET A 37 11.81 -8.13 -1.42
C MET A 37 12.34 -7.28 -2.59
N ALA A 38 12.93 -6.13 -2.29
CA ALA A 38 13.51 -5.27 -3.32
C ALA A 38 14.72 -5.91 -4.01
N HIS A 39 15.58 -6.59 -3.23
CA HIS A 39 16.73 -7.33 -3.76
C HIS A 39 16.29 -8.43 -4.72
N ASP A 40 15.33 -9.26 -4.31
CA ASP A 40 14.81 -10.35 -5.11
C ASP A 40 14.17 -9.84 -6.41
N LEU A 41 13.38 -8.75 -6.33
CA LEU A 41 12.77 -8.12 -7.50
C LEU A 41 13.82 -7.58 -8.49
N ALA A 42 14.93 -7.03 -7.99
CA ALA A 42 16.00 -6.49 -8.82
C ALA A 42 16.74 -7.57 -9.62
N GLN A 43 16.71 -8.84 -9.18
CA GLN A 43 17.26 -9.98 -9.92
C GLN A 43 16.32 -10.48 -11.03
N THR A 44 15.10 -9.96 -11.12
CA THR A 44 14.13 -10.37 -12.14
C THR A 44 14.10 -9.40 -13.31
N ALA A 45 13.81 -9.92 -14.51
CA ALA A 45 13.60 -9.08 -15.69
C ALA A 45 12.40 -8.13 -15.47
N TRP A 46 12.53 -6.90 -15.97
CA TRP A 46 11.48 -5.89 -15.92
C TRP A 46 10.17 -6.43 -16.54
N ARG A 47 9.05 -6.30 -15.80
CA ARG A 47 7.75 -6.87 -16.20
C ARG A 47 6.89 -5.99 -17.11
N GLY A 48 7.46 -4.93 -17.70
CA GLY A 48 6.79 -4.16 -18.75
C GLY A 48 5.60 -3.34 -18.27
N ALA A 49 4.74 -2.95 -19.22
CA ALA A 49 3.58 -2.11 -18.96
C ALA A 49 2.53 -2.82 -18.07
N PRO A 50 1.75 -2.06 -17.28
CA PRO A 50 0.66 -2.62 -16.49
C PRO A 50 -0.35 -3.34 -17.39
N ARG A 51 -1.07 -4.32 -16.81
CA ARG A 51 -2.23 -4.93 -17.47
C ARG A 51 -3.24 -3.82 -17.83
N PRO A 52 -3.96 -3.93 -18.96
CA PRO A 52 -5.02 -2.99 -19.30
C PRO A 52 -6.01 -2.82 -18.15
N LEU A 53 -6.56 -1.61 -18.04
CA LEU A 53 -7.68 -1.35 -17.15
C LEU A 53 -8.86 -2.24 -17.58
N PRO A 54 -9.73 -2.68 -16.65
CA PRO A 54 -11.02 -3.25 -17.00
C PRO A 54 -11.79 -2.28 -17.91
N ASP A 55 -12.57 -2.82 -18.84
CA ASP A 55 -13.28 -2.01 -19.85
C ASP A 55 -14.12 -0.90 -19.23
N THR A 56 -14.74 -1.19 -18.08
CA THR A 56 -15.53 -0.22 -17.29
C THR A 56 -14.77 1.05 -16.94
N LEU A 57 -13.47 0.98 -16.70
CA LEU A 57 -12.60 2.13 -16.43
C LEU A 57 -11.87 2.61 -17.68
N ALA A 58 -11.59 1.72 -18.63
CA ALA A 58 -10.85 2.04 -19.85
C ALA A 58 -11.65 2.94 -20.80
N THR A 59 -12.99 2.77 -20.86
CA THR A 59 -13.88 3.53 -21.74
C THR A 59 -14.64 4.64 -21.01
N MET A 60 -14.31 4.91 -19.75
CA MET A 60 -15.00 5.89 -18.94
C MET A 60 -14.71 7.31 -19.45
N THR A 61 -15.74 8.15 -19.53
CA THR A 61 -15.56 9.56 -19.90
C THR A 61 -14.92 10.34 -18.74
N PRO A 62 -14.15 11.41 -19.00
CA PRO A 62 -13.62 12.24 -17.93
C PRO A 62 -14.68 12.77 -16.96
N GLN A 63 -15.89 13.07 -17.45
CA GLN A 63 -17.00 13.52 -16.61
C GLN A 63 -17.52 12.42 -15.68
N ALA A 64 -17.66 11.18 -16.17
CA ALA A 64 -18.03 10.04 -15.32
C ALA A 64 -16.92 9.71 -14.32
N TYR A 65 -15.65 9.83 -14.71
CA TYR A 65 -14.53 9.63 -13.80
C TYR A 65 -14.53 10.65 -12.65
N ASN A 66 -14.76 11.92 -12.95
CA ASN A 66 -14.83 12.99 -11.95
C ASN A 66 -16.01 12.85 -10.98
N SER A 67 -17.02 12.05 -11.32
CA SER A 67 -18.11 11.72 -10.38
C SER A 67 -17.74 10.66 -9.35
N ILE A 68 -16.62 9.95 -9.54
CA ILE A 68 -16.11 9.02 -8.52
C ILE A 68 -15.51 9.86 -7.40
N GLN A 69 -16.11 9.76 -6.21
CA GLN A 69 -15.69 10.51 -5.03
C GLN A 69 -15.32 9.56 -3.92
N TYR A 70 -14.40 10.02 -3.09
CA TYR A 70 -14.07 9.35 -1.84
C TYR A 70 -15.21 9.54 -0.84
N ASP A 71 -15.65 8.44 -0.24
CA ASP A 71 -16.64 8.42 0.84
C ASP A 71 -15.91 8.27 2.19
N ALA A 72 -15.93 9.32 3.00
CA ALA A 72 -15.26 9.34 4.31
C ALA A 72 -15.92 8.40 5.34
N GLU A 73 -17.18 8.03 5.14
CA GLU A 73 -17.87 7.03 5.97
C GLU A 73 -17.40 5.60 5.66
N LYS A 74 -16.64 5.44 4.57
CA LYS A 74 -16.00 4.19 4.15
C LYS A 74 -14.49 4.24 4.28
N SER A 75 -13.97 5.17 5.09
CA SER A 75 -12.53 5.25 5.34
C SER A 75 -12.03 4.01 6.08
N LEU A 76 -10.76 3.67 5.85
CA LEU A 76 -10.16 2.47 6.42
C LEU A 76 -10.30 2.42 7.95
N TRP A 77 -10.03 3.53 8.62
CA TRP A 77 -10.08 3.63 10.09
C TRP A 77 -11.35 4.32 10.59
N HIS A 78 -12.42 4.33 9.80
CA HIS A 78 -13.66 5.02 10.16
C HIS A 78 -14.18 4.60 11.55
N ASN A 79 -14.12 3.31 11.86
CA ASN A 79 -14.65 2.71 13.10
C ASN A 79 -13.70 2.82 14.31
N VAL A 80 -12.54 3.48 14.18
CA VAL A 80 -11.58 3.64 15.27
C VAL A 80 -11.95 4.89 16.08
N GLU A 81 -12.34 4.70 17.34
CA GLU A 81 -12.60 5.80 18.27
C GLU A 81 -11.36 6.68 18.47
N ASN A 82 -11.55 8.00 18.53
CA ASN A 82 -10.49 9.00 18.73
C ASN A 82 -9.33 8.90 17.72
N ARG A 83 -9.60 8.43 16.48
CA ARG A 83 -8.58 8.29 15.43
C ARG A 83 -7.85 9.61 15.18
N GLN A 84 -6.53 9.52 15.11
CA GLN A 84 -5.64 10.66 14.83
C GLN A 84 -5.17 10.70 13.36
N LEU A 85 -5.43 9.62 12.63
CA LEU A 85 -5.02 9.44 11.24
C LEU A 85 -6.17 8.81 10.45
N ASP A 86 -6.31 9.24 9.21
CA ASP A 86 -7.19 8.61 8.23
C ASP A 86 -6.44 8.36 6.92
N ALA A 87 -6.88 7.37 6.14
CA ALA A 87 -6.28 6.99 4.87
C ALA A 87 -7.28 7.18 3.73
N GLN A 88 -6.95 8.06 2.79
CA GLN A 88 -7.71 8.28 1.57
C GLN A 88 -7.01 7.61 0.38
N PHE A 89 -7.75 6.84 -0.42
CA PHE A 89 -7.24 6.18 -1.61
C PHE A 89 -7.67 6.92 -2.88
N PHE A 90 -6.79 6.92 -3.88
CA PHE A 90 -7.13 7.38 -5.24
C PHE A 90 -7.65 6.22 -6.09
N HIS A 91 -8.55 6.53 -7.01
CA HIS A 91 -9.14 5.55 -7.92
C HIS A 91 -8.23 5.28 -9.13
N MET A 92 -8.34 4.07 -9.71
CA MET A 92 -7.71 3.76 -11.00
C MET A 92 -8.50 4.37 -12.16
N GLY A 93 -7.81 4.75 -13.23
CA GLY A 93 -8.38 5.45 -14.39
C GLY A 93 -7.51 6.63 -14.76
N MET A 94 -7.83 7.29 -15.89
CA MET A 94 -7.20 8.57 -16.29
C MET A 94 -5.67 8.62 -16.05
N GLY A 95 -4.93 7.71 -16.69
CA GLY A 95 -3.45 7.61 -16.57
C GLY A 95 -2.95 6.65 -15.47
N PHE A 96 -3.71 6.45 -14.39
CA PHE A 96 -3.39 5.49 -13.33
C PHE A 96 -3.86 4.08 -13.69
N ARG A 97 -3.03 3.37 -14.47
CA ARG A 97 -3.35 2.03 -15.01
C ARG A 97 -2.80 0.87 -14.18
N ARG A 98 -1.99 1.15 -13.14
CA ARG A 98 -1.40 0.14 -12.27
C ARG A 98 -1.90 0.31 -10.85
N ARG A 99 -2.57 -0.71 -10.33
CA ARG A 99 -2.96 -0.77 -8.92
C ARG A 99 -1.73 -0.86 -8.02
N VAL A 100 -1.78 -0.18 -6.89
CA VAL A 100 -0.86 -0.37 -5.78
C VAL A 100 -1.52 -1.36 -4.82
N ARG A 101 -0.74 -2.33 -4.31
CA ARG A 101 -1.19 -3.19 -3.21
C ARG A 101 -0.81 -2.52 -1.91
N MET A 102 -1.82 -2.29 -1.06
CA MET A 102 -1.66 -1.85 0.31
C MET A 102 -1.65 -3.07 1.23
N PHE A 103 -0.83 -3.03 2.28
CA PHE A 103 -0.76 -4.05 3.32
C PHE A 103 -0.98 -3.35 4.67
N LEU A 104 -1.63 -4.04 5.61
CA LEU A 104 -1.89 -3.60 6.97
C LEU A 104 -1.27 -4.57 7.98
#